data_AF-A0A920EI95-F1
#
_entry.id   AF-A0A920EI95-F1
#
_cell.length_a   1.000
_cell.length_b   1.000
_cell.length_c   1.000
_cell.angle_alpha   90.00
_cell.angle_beta   90.00
_cell.angle_gamma   90.00
#
_symmetry.space_group_name_H-M   'P 1'
#
loop_
_entity.id
_entity.type
_entity.pdbx_description
1 polymer ?
#
loop_
_entity_poly.entity_id
_entity_poly.type
_entity_poly.pdbx_seq_one_letter_code
_entity_poly.pdbx_strand_id
1 'polypeptide(L)'
;MLGDNAQYISASRIESRVASLGSALDIDDNSRIDALTDGLIILRYLFGLRGETLITGVIANDAQRVSSAEVESYILTKVTIPDRPIIAPPSTNNSVQVNNNISVSWNASNSQSCEASGDWTGSKELEGSETIKIRKRERIFIVYLVPGPGGLSPNL
;
A
#
# COMPACT_ATOMS: atom_id res chain seq x y z
N MET A 1 -15.29 -20.59 -3.78
CA MET A 1 -14.39 -20.87 -2.64
C MET A 1 -13.37 -19.75 -2.62
N LEU A 2 -13.13 -19.12 -1.47
CA LEU A 2 -12.09 -18.10 -1.33
C LEU A 2 -10.73 -18.82 -1.33
N GLY A 3 -9.70 -18.20 -1.92
CA GLY A 3 -8.38 -18.82 -2.02
C GLY A 3 -7.72 -19.04 -0.65
N ASP A 4 -6.78 -19.98 -0.57
CA ASP A 4 -6.14 -20.42 0.68
C ASP A 4 -5.40 -19.30 1.44
N ASN A 5 -5.09 -18.19 0.77
CA ASN A 5 -4.45 -17.00 1.35
C ASN A 5 -5.38 -15.79 1.52
N ALA A 6 -6.70 -15.98 1.40
CA ALA A 6 -7.66 -14.89 1.55
C ALA A 6 -7.66 -14.37 3.00
N GLN A 7 -7.31 -13.11 3.20
CA GLN A 7 -7.34 -12.48 4.53
C GLN A 7 -8.75 -12.05 4.97
N TYR A 8 -9.64 -11.83 4.02
CA TYR A 8 -11.03 -11.44 4.23
C TYR A 8 -11.92 -12.63 3.85
N ILE A 9 -12.25 -13.45 4.84
CA ILE A 9 -12.97 -14.72 4.65
C ILE A 9 -14.44 -14.68 5.07
N SER A 10 -14.85 -13.68 5.85
CA SER A 10 -16.24 -13.48 6.25
C SER A 10 -16.91 -12.43 5.37
N ALA A 11 -18.19 -12.64 5.09
CA ALA A 11 -19.01 -11.68 4.35
C ALA A 11 -18.93 -10.27 4.97
N SER A 12 -19.07 -10.18 6.29
CA SER A 12 -18.98 -8.91 7.04
C SER A 12 -17.65 -8.16 6.87
N ARG A 13 -16.53 -8.87 6.73
CA ARG A 13 -15.21 -8.26 6.53
C ARG A 13 -15.00 -7.85 5.08
N ILE A 14 -15.53 -8.62 4.13
CA ILE A 14 -15.54 -8.26 2.70
C ILE A 14 -16.39 -7.01 2.50
N GLU A 15 -17.60 -6.97 3.08
CA GLU A 15 -18.50 -5.82 3.03
C GLU A 15 -17.86 -4.56 3.63
N SER A 16 -17.28 -4.67 4.84
CA SER A 16 -16.56 -3.55 5.47
C SER A 16 -15.39 -3.06 4.62
N ARG A 17 -14.65 -3.97 3.97
CA ARG A 17 -13.52 -3.61 3.11
C ARG A 17 -13.99 -2.89 1.84
N VAL A 18 -15.01 -3.41 1.17
CA VAL A 18 -15.58 -2.77 -0.03
C VAL A 18 -16.16 -1.40 0.33
N ALA A 19 -16.90 -1.29 1.44
CA ALA A 19 -17.44 -0.02 1.91
C ALA A 19 -16.33 1.01 2.23
N SER A 20 -15.18 0.56 2.76
CA SER A 20 -14.06 1.45 3.06
C SER A 20 -13.40 2.08 1.83
N LEU A 21 -13.62 1.53 0.62
CA LEU A 21 -13.09 2.10 -0.60
C LEU A 21 -13.81 3.41 -1.00
N GLY A 22 -15.09 3.55 -0.66
CA GLY A 22 -15.86 4.77 -0.91
C GLY A 22 -15.73 5.25 -2.36
N SER A 23 -15.48 6.55 -2.54
CA SER A 23 -15.30 7.19 -3.85
C SER A 23 -14.07 6.69 -4.63
N ALA A 24 -13.19 5.87 -4.05
CA ALA A 24 -12.14 5.21 -4.83
C ALA A 24 -12.70 4.23 -5.87
N LEU A 25 -13.94 3.78 -5.70
CA LEU A 25 -14.67 2.95 -6.67
C LEU A 25 -15.32 3.77 -7.80
N ASP A 26 -15.36 5.10 -7.71
CA ASP A 26 -15.80 5.99 -8.79
C ASP A 26 -14.63 6.17 -9.77
N ILE A 27 -14.63 5.35 -10.82
CA ILE A 27 -13.55 5.23 -11.80
C ILE A 27 -13.70 6.25 -12.92
N ASP A 28 -14.93 6.62 -13.30
CA ASP A 28 -15.18 7.62 -14.35
C ASP A 28 -15.42 9.05 -13.79
N ASP A 29 -15.41 9.20 -12.46
CA ASP A 29 -15.44 10.46 -11.73
C ASP A 29 -16.74 11.25 -11.96
N ASN A 30 -17.87 10.53 -12.02
CA ASN A 30 -19.21 11.11 -12.18
C ASN A 30 -19.93 11.36 -10.82
N SER A 31 -19.22 11.22 -9.70
CA SER A 31 -19.75 11.31 -8.33
C SER A 31 -20.77 10.22 -7.97
N ARG A 32 -20.83 9.15 -8.77
CA ARG A 32 -21.65 7.96 -8.51
C ARG A 32 -20.74 6.76 -8.52
N ILE A 33 -21.13 5.76 -7.75
CA ILE A 33 -20.48 4.45 -7.77
C ILE A 33 -21.51 3.51 -8.34
N ASP A 34 -21.28 3.03 -9.56
CA ASP A 34 -22.20 2.14 -10.23
C ASP A 34 -21.51 0.96 -10.92
N ALA A 35 -22.23 -0.16 -11.03
CA ALA A 35 -21.65 -1.40 -11.52
C ALA A 35 -21.41 -1.39 -13.04
N LEU A 36 -22.16 -0.57 -13.80
CA LEU A 36 -22.15 -0.60 -15.27
C LEU A 36 -21.07 0.30 -15.85
N THR A 37 -20.72 1.38 -15.17
CA THR A 37 -19.65 2.29 -15.54
C THR A 37 -18.37 1.89 -14.81
N ASP A 38 -18.37 1.93 -13.48
CA ASP A 38 -17.16 1.67 -12.69
C ASP A 38 -16.82 0.20 -12.60
N GLY A 39 -17.79 -0.60 -12.17
CA GLY A 39 -17.59 -2.04 -11.93
C GLY A 39 -17.14 -2.76 -13.20
N LEU A 40 -17.72 -2.40 -14.34
CA LEU A 40 -17.36 -2.97 -15.63
C LEU A 40 -15.96 -2.52 -16.11
N ILE A 41 -15.58 -1.26 -15.89
CA ILE A 41 -14.22 -0.79 -16.19
C ILE A 41 -13.20 -1.56 -15.33
N ILE A 42 -13.46 -1.74 -14.02
CA ILE A 42 -12.60 -2.51 -13.13
C ILE A 42 -12.46 -3.96 -13.63
N LEU A 43 -13.56 -4.62 -13.97
CA LEU A 43 -13.55 -5.99 -14.50
C LEU A 43 -12.76 -6.11 -15.81
N ARG A 44 -12.97 -5.18 -16.75
CA ARG A 44 -12.21 -5.13 -18.02
C ARG A 44 -10.71 -4.96 -17.77
N TYR A 45 -10.34 -4.08 -16.84
CA TYR A 45 -8.96 -3.88 -16.46
C TYR A 45 -8.33 -5.15 -15.86
N LEU A 46 -9.06 -5.85 -14.98
CA LEU A 46 -8.62 -7.13 -14.38
C LEU A 46 -8.47 -8.25 -15.42
N PHE A 47 -9.26 -8.24 -16.49
CA PHE A 47 -9.10 -9.13 -17.64
C PHE A 47 -7.99 -8.71 -18.62
N GLY A 48 -7.24 -7.63 -18.31
CA GLY A 48 -6.11 -7.19 -19.13
C GLY A 48 -6.49 -6.29 -20.31
N LEU A 49 -7.74 -5.82 -20.41
CA LEU A 49 -8.14 -4.87 -21.44
C LEU A 49 -7.62 -3.47 -21.11
N ARG A 50 -7.10 -2.77 -22.12
CA ARG A 50 -6.43 -1.46 -22.03
C ARG A 50 -6.81 -0.60 -23.22
N GLY A 51 -6.46 0.68 -23.18
CA GLY A 51 -6.76 1.66 -24.24
C GLY A 51 -8.26 1.83 -24.44
N GLU A 52 -8.68 2.11 -25.67
CA GLU A 52 -10.09 2.35 -26.01
C GLU A 52 -11.02 1.19 -25.60
N THR A 53 -10.55 -0.05 -25.69
CA THR A 53 -11.34 -1.24 -25.31
C THR A 53 -11.71 -1.25 -23.83
N LEU A 54 -10.91 -0.60 -22.98
CA LEU A 54 -11.23 -0.44 -21.56
C LEU A 54 -12.51 0.39 -21.37
N ILE A 55 -12.62 1.51 -22.09
CA ILE A 55 -13.63 2.57 -21.86
C ILE A 55 -14.79 2.57 -22.84
N THR A 56 -14.69 1.84 -23.95
CA THR A 56 -15.70 1.85 -25.03
C THR A 56 -17.08 1.45 -24.51
N GLY A 57 -18.04 2.36 -24.65
CA GLY A 57 -19.46 2.14 -24.36
C GLY A 57 -19.81 1.98 -22.88
N VAL A 58 -18.91 2.35 -21.97
CA VAL A 58 -19.11 2.19 -20.51
C VAL A 58 -18.88 3.46 -19.71
N ILE A 59 -18.22 4.48 -20.26
CA ILE A 59 -18.08 5.79 -19.61
C ILE A 59 -19.45 6.47 -19.53
N ALA A 60 -19.80 7.00 -18.36
CA ALA A 60 -21.04 7.75 -18.18
C ALA A 60 -21.05 9.05 -18.99
N ASN A 61 -22.23 9.54 -19.33
CA ASN A 61 -22.36 10.82 -20.05
C ASN A 61 -21.94 12.03 -19.20
N ASP A 62 -21.98 11.89 -17.87
CA ASP A 62 -21.61 12.91 -16.88
C ASP A 62 -20.24 12.65 -16.23
N ALA A 63 -19.46 11.71 -16.78
CA ALA A 63 -18.10 11.39 -16.35
C ALA A 63 -17.14 12.58 -16.55
N GLN A 64 -16.25 12.79 -15.58
CA GLN A 64 -15.14 13.75 -15.71
C GLN A 64 -13.86 13.08 -16.23
N ARG A 65 -13.74 11.76 -16.05
CA ARG A 65 -12.59 10.97 -16.48
C ARG A 65 -12.96 10.12 -17.70
N VAL A 66 -12.81 10.72 -18.88
CA VAL A 66 -13.36 10.17 -20.14
C VAL A 66 -12.33 9.46 -21.02
N SER A 67 -11.04 9.72 -20.84
CA SER A 67 -9.99 9.09 -21.65
C SER A 67 -9.44 7.81 -21.01
N SER A 68 -9.03 6.85 -21.84
CA SER A 68 -8.45 5.60 -21.34
C SER A 68 -7.18 5.84 -20.54
N ALA A 69 -6.38 6.84 -20.91
CA ALA A 69 -5.15 7.19 -20.21
C ALA A 69 -5.41 7.69 -18.79
N GLU A 70 -6.40 8.56 -18.60
CA GLU A 70 -6.77 9.06 -17.27
C GLU A 70 -7.36 7.93 -16.41
N VAL A 71 -8.27 7.13 -16.98
CA VAL A 71 -8.86 5.96 -16.31
C VAL A 71 -7.79 4.98 -15.86
N GLU A 72 -6.86 4.60 -16.74
CA GLU A 72 -5.76 3.69 -16.40
C GLU A 72 -4.84 4.30 -15.34
N SER A 73 -4.50 5.59 -15.46
CA SER A 73 -3.70 6.26 -14.44
C SER A 73 -4.39 6.23 -13.08
N TYR A 74 -5.70 6.49 -13.04
CA TYR A 74 -6.47 6.43 -11.80
C TYR A 74 -6.50 5.02 -11.21
N ILE A 75 -6.85 4.01 -12.01
CA ILE A 75 -6.84 2.61 -11.58
C ILE A 75 -5.46 2.21 -11.10
N LEU A 76 -4.39 2.61 -11.78
CA LEU A 76 -3.02 2.36 -11.34
C LEU A 76 -2.79 2.94 -9.94
N THR A 77 -3.21 4.17 -9.64
CA THR A 77 -3.08 4.71 -8.27
C THR A 77 -3.85 3.92 -7.21
N LYS A 78 -4.94 3.24 -7.58
CA LYS A 78 -5.78 2.43 -6.68
C LYS A 78 -5.38 0.95 -6.63
N VAL A 79 -4.69 0.44 -7.65
CA VAL A 79 -4.12 -0.90 -7.67
C VAL A 79 -2.71 -0.89 -7.07
N THR A 80 -2.01 0.24 -7.17
CA THR A 80 -0.84 0.58 -6.35
C THR A 80 -1.26 1.24 -5.03
N ILE A 81 -2.32 0.76 -4.38
CA ILE A 81 -2.38 0.96 -2.92
C ILE A 81 -1.08 0.33 -2.41
N PRO A 82 -0.23 1.06 -1.66
CA PRO A 82 0.94 0.47 -1.04
C PRO A 82 0.47 -0.41 0.12
N ASP A 83 -0.14 -1.55 -0.21
CA ASP A 83 -0.39 -2.68 0.69
C ASP A 83 0.95 -3.34 1.08
N ARG A 84 2.05 -2.90 0.47
CA ARG A 84 3.41 -3.17 0.95
C ARG A 84 3.90 -1.98 1.76
N PRO A 85 4.24 -2.17 3.05
CA PRO A 85 5.01 -1.20 3.79
C PRO A 85 6.26 -0.86 2.97
N ILE A 86 6.41 0.40 2.56
CA ILE A 86 7.63 0.86 1.91
C ILE A 86 8.68 0.91 3.02
N ILE A 87 9.47 -0.16 3.15
CA ILE A 87 10.76 -0.08 3.79
C ILE A 87 11.58 0.83 2.87
N ALA A 88 11.72 2.11 3.21
CA ALA A 88 12.97 2.78 2.84
C ALA A 88 14.03 2.06 3.68
N PRO A 89 14.89 1.19 3.11
CA PRO A 89 15.96 0.61 3.90
C PRO A 89 16.69 1.78 4.54
N PRO A 90 17.05 1.70 5.83
CA PRO A 90 17.88 2.73 6.41
C PRO A 90 19.08 2.90 5.48
N SER A 91 19.36 4.14 5.07
CA SER A 91 20.48 4.45 4.18
C SER A 91 21.76 4.08 4.92
N THR A 92 22.14 2.82 4.85
CA THR A 92 23.35 2.34 5.49
C THR A 92 24.50 2.83 4.62
N ASN A 93 25.39 3.60 5.24
CA ASN A 93 26.76 3.63 4.75
C ASN A 93 27.22 2.16 4.66
N ASN A 94 27.53 1.68 3.46
CA ASN A 94 27.78 0.26 3.17
C ASN A 94 29.01 -0.34 3.92
N SER A 95 29.68 0.42 4.77
CA SER A 95 30.72 -0.05 5.68
C SER A 95 30.79 0.83 6.93
N VAL A 96 30.38 0.31 8.08
CA VAL A 96 30.43 1.03 9.36
C VAL A 96 31.46 0.39 10.28
N GLN A 97 32.39 1.20 10.81
CA GLN A 97 33.42 0.75 11.74
C GLN A 97 32.88 0.61 13.17
N VAL A 98 33.40 -0.36 13.93
CA VAL A 98 33.12 -0.51 15.37
C VAL A 98 33.55 0.76 16.10
N ASN A 99 32.76 1.15 17.11
CA ASN A 99 32.86 2.39 17.89
C ASN A 99 32.45 3.67 17.15
N ASN A 100 31.97 3.57 15.91
CA ASN A 100 31.38 4.70 15.21
C ASN A 100 29.87 4.82 15.46
N ASN A 101 29.35 6.03 15.26
CA ASN A 101 27.92 6.30 15.30
C ASN A 101 27.32 6.18 13.89
N ILE A 102 26.10 5.67 13.81
CA ILE A 102 25.29 5.68 12.60
C ILE A 102 23.97 6.38 12.87
N SER A 103 23.43 7.07 11.88
CA SER A 103 22.06 7.59 11.93
C SER A 103 21.17 6.67 11.11
N VAL A 104 20.16 6.12 11.76
CA VAL A 104 19.09 5.35 11.15
C VAL A 104 17.88 6.27 11.06
N SER A 105 17.39 6.52 9.86
CA SER A 105 16.17 7.30 9.62
C SER A 105 15.10 6.39 9.03
N TRP A 106 13.85 6.58 9.46
CA TRP A 106 12.70 5.83 8.97
C TRP A 106 11.53 6.76 8.70
N ASN A 107 10.72 6.36 7.73
CA ASN A 107 9.44 6.96 7.43
C ASN A 107 8.51 5.81 7.02
N ALA A 108 7.44 5.61 7.80
CA ALA A 108 6.44 4.58 7.60
C ALA A 108 5.12 5.26 7.20
N SER A 109 4.71 5.05 5.95
CA SER A 109 3.38 5.41 5.48
C SER A 109 2.43 4.20 5.60
N ASN A 110 1.18 4.43 5.97
CA ASN A 110 0.12 3.40 6.10
C ASN A 110 0.39 2.30 7.15
N SER A 111 1.16 2.61 8.20
CA SER A 111 1.40 1.76 9.37
C SER A 111 0.71 2.37 10.60
N GLN A 112 0.17 1.56 11.51
CA GLN A 112 -0.41 2.06 12.77
C GLN A 112 0.61 2.13 13.90
N SER A 113 1.64 1.29 13.83
CA SER A 113 2.79 1.38 14.73
C SER A 113 4.06 0.92 14.03
N CYS A 114 5.19 1.30 14.60
CA CYS A 114 6.52 0.94 14.17
C CYS A 114 7.25 0.36 15.39
N GLU A 115 7.89 -0.79 15.25
CA GLU A 115 8.67 -1.42 16.32
C GLU A 115 10.08 -1.75 15.82
N ALA A 116 11.07 -1.22 16.52
CA ALA A 116 12.47 -1.49 16.25
C ALA A 116 12.91 -2.78 16.93
N SER A 117 13.83 -3.50 16.30
CA SER A 117 14.48 -4.68 16.87
C SER A 117 15.97 -4.78 16.55
N GLY A 118 16.68 -5.54 17.38
CA GLY A 118 18.13 -5.65 17.36
C GLY A 118 18.75 -4.76 18.44
N ASP A 119 19.70 -3.92 18.07
CA ASP A 119 20.41 -3.03 19.01
C ASP A 119 19.78 -1.64 19.19
N TRP A 120 18.67 -1.42 18.51
CA TRP A 120 17.65 -0.42 18.79
C TRP A 120 16.34 -1.19 18.97
N THR A 121 15.60 -0.91 20.03
CA THR A 121 14.43 -1.73 20.38
C THR A 121 13.26 -0.86 20.81
N GLY A 122 12.06 -1.41 20.66
CA GLY A 122 10.83 -0.84 21.19
C GLY A 122 10.06 -0.01 20.18
N SER A 123 8.91 0.50 20.63
CA SER A 123 7.98 1.30 19.83
C SER A 123 8.64 2.58 19.34
N LYS A 124 8.49 2.86 18.05
CA LYS A 124 8.93 4.08 17.38
C LYS A 124 7.73 4.81 16.79
N GLU A 125 7.88 6.12 16.67
CA GLU A 125 6.97 6.95 15.89
C GLU A 125 7.01 6.54 14.41
N LEU A 126 5.97 6.91 13.65
CA LEU A 126 5.87 6.57 12.23
C LEU A 126 6.94 7.26 11.38
N GLU A 127 7.53 8.34 11.87
CA GLU A 127 8.68 9.02 11.25
C GLU A 127 9.70 9.41 12.31
N GLY A 128 10.98 9.35 11.97
CA GLY A 128 12.03 9.73 12.90
C GLY A 128 13.44 9.36 12.46
N SER A 129 14.40 9.73 13.31
CA SER A 129 15.79 9.33 13.16
C SER A 129 16.43 9.10 14.53
N GLU A 130 17.27 8.08 14.62
CA GLU A 130 18.04 7.76 15.82
C GLU A 130 19.51 7.52 15.51
N THR A 131 20.37 7.91 16.45
CA THR A 131 21.81 7.67 16.36
C THR A 131 22.20 6.47 17.21
N ILE A 132 22.76 5.45 16.57
CA ILE A 132 23.15 4.19 17.22
C ILE A 132 24.67 4.05 17.17
N LYS A 133 25.28 3.71 18.31
CA LYS A 133 26.71 3.41 18.38
C LYS A 133 26.98 1.93 18.12
N ILE A 134 27.79 1.63 17.12
CA ILE A 134 28.14 0.24 16.79
C ILE A 134 29.15 -0.29 17.80
N ARG A 135 28.75 -1.28 18.59
CA ARG A 135 29.64 -1.93 19.58
C ARG A 135 30.23 -3.27 19.11
N LYS A 136 29.67 -3.89 18.05
CA LYS A 136 30.12 -5.18 17.47
C LYS A 136 29.87 -5.21 15.96
N ARG A 137 30.62 -6.05 15.21
CA ARG A 137 30.61 -6.13 13.73
C ARG A 137 29.39 -6.83 13.11
N GLU A 138 28.57 -7.54 13.89
CA GLU A 138 27.52 -8.45 13.36
C GLU A 138 26.08 -7.96 13.65
N ARG A 139 25.88 -6.66 13.83
CA ARG A 139 24.58 -6.12 14.27
C ARG A 139 23.64 -5.95 13.07
N ILE A 140 22.48 -6.60 13.13
CA ILE A 140 21.37 -6.42 12.20
C ILE A 140 20.34 -5.50 12.85
N PHE A 141 19.91 -4.47 12.13
CA PHE A 141 18.85 -3.55 12.55
C PHE A 141 17.62 -3.85 11.71
N ILE A 142 16.50 -4.20 12.35
CA ILE A 142 15.25 -4.50 11.65
C ILE A 142 14.16 -3.61 12.23
N VAL A 143 13.40 -2.95 11.34
CA VAL A 143 12.14 -2.30 11.67
C VAL A 143 11.01 -3.23 11.27
N TYR A 144 10.13 -3.53 12.22
CA TYR A 144 8.86 -4.16 11.94
C TYR A 144 7.78 -3.09 11.91
N LEU A 145 6.98 -3.11 10.85
CA LEU A 145 5.85 -2.22 10.69
C LEU A 145 4.59 -3.04 10.95
N VAL A 146 3.81 -2.61 11.94
CA VAL A 146 2.49 -3.19 12.18
C VAL A 146 1.50 -2.41 11.32
N PRO A 147 0.93 -3.07 10.32
CA PRO A 147 0.04 -2.37 9.42
C PRO A 147 -1.21 -1.90 10.18
N GLY A 148 -1.77 -0.78 9.73
CA GLY A 148 -3.10 -0.39 10.18
C GLY A 148 -4.17 -1.39 9.73
N PRO A 149 -5.43 -1.23 10.17
CA PRO A 149 -6.57 -1.92 9.60
C PRO A 149 -6.56 -1.69 8.08
N GLY A 150 -6.17 -2.73 7.34
CA GLY A 150 -5.96 -2.65 5.89
C GLY A 150 -4.53 -2.93 5.40
N GLY A 151 -3.52 -3.19 6.23
CA GLY A 151 -2.20 -3.58 5.76
C GLY A 151 -1.75 -4.98 6.21
N LEU A 152 -0.78 -5.54 5.49
CA LEU A 152 -0.32 -6.93 5.60
C LEU A 152 0.75 -7.10 6.70
N SER A 153 0.49 -7.91 7.73
CA SER A 153 1.54 -8.38 8.64
C SER A 153 2.56 -9.20 7.84
N PRO A 154 3.88 -9.02 8.02
CA PRO A 154 4.85 -9.94 7.45
C PRO A 154 4.62 -11.31 8.11
N ASN A 155 4.31 -12.33 7.31
CA ASN A 155 4.37 -13.71 7.79
C ASN A 155 5.84 -14.02 8.14
N LEU A 156 6.03 -14.54 9.36
CA LEU A 156 7.27 -15.17 9.82
C LEU A 156 7.57 -16.45 9.02
#